data_AF-A0A1D9HCM9-F1
#
_entry.id   AF-A0A1D9HCM9-F1
#
_cell.length_a   1.000
_cell.length_b   1.000
_cell.length_c   1.000
_cell.angle_alpha   90.00
_cell.angle_beta   90.00
_cell.angle_gamma   90.00
#
_symmetry.space_group_name_H-M   'P 1'
#
loop_
_entity.id
_entity.type
_entity.pdbx_description
1 polymer ?
#
loop_
_entity_poly.entity_id
_entity_poly.type
_entity_poly.pdbx_seq_one_letter_code
_entity_poly.pdbx_strand_id
1 'polypeptide(L)'
;MVVAAVGRDVIRLLESIRPELQCEDPAHTARIISPASRTQDPLGLIHPVGALQRQDLIQALQVLEHRNFIAQVFRRSADRFANSEARIHQFHRASADSFVLYGTLIIDGTNQLVDYCVQSGKRLDCSRRIMRAAIASICVDAIH
;
A
#
# COMPACT_ATOMS: atom_id res chain seq x y z
N MET A 1 11.56 -20.34 -1.55
CA MET A 1 11.35 -19.71 -0.24
C MET A 1 11.87 -18.27 -0.31
N VAL A 2 11.06 -17.32 -0.82
CA VAL A 2 11.42 -15.90 -0.91
C VAL A 2 10.15 -15.06 -0.70
N VAL A 3 9.72 -14.91 0.56
CA VAL A 3 8.62 -14.00 0.94
C VAL A 3 9.03 -13.31 2.24
N ALA A 4 10.04 -12.43 2.19
CA ALA A 4 10.47 -11.68 3.38
C ALA A 4 11.26 -10.39 3.10
N ALA A 5 11.52 -10.00 1.85
CA ALA A 5 12.38 -8.84 1.58
C ALA A 5 11.60 -7.51 1.61
N VAL A 6 10.47 -7.41 0.90
CA VAL A 6 9.75 -6.14 0.67
C VAL A 6 9.09 -5.57 1.93
N GLY A 7 8.77 -6.41 2.93
CA GLY A 7 8.24 -5.95 4.22
C GLY A 7 9.30 -5.30 5.13
N ARG A 8 10.58 -5.60 4.95
CA ARG A 8 11.66 -5.09 5.82
C ARG A 8 12.01 -3.64 5.54
N ASP A 9 11.87 -3.19 4.29
CA ASP A 9 12.26 -1.83 3.91
C ASP A 9 11.27 -0.78 4.42
N VAL A 10 9.97 -1.07 4.37
CA VAL A 10 8.94 -0.17 4.93
C VAL A 10 8.97 -0.14 6.46
N ILE A 11 9.25 -1.27 7.11
CA ILE A 11 9.39 -1.33 8.58
C ILE A 11 10.61 -0.52 9.04
N ARG A 12 11.77 -0.67 8.39
CA ARG A 12 12.96 0.17 8.65
C ARG A 12 12.70 1.66 8.39
N LEU A 13 11.84 1.95 7.43
CA LEU A 13 11.41 3.32 7.12
C LEU A 13 10.51 3.94 8.19
N LEU A 14 9.69 3.14 8.86
CA LEU A 14 8.95 3.61 10.03
C LEU A 14 9.87 3.88 11.22
N GLU A 15 10.93 3.08 11.38
CA GLU A 15 11.95 3.24 12.43
C GLU A 15 12.81 4.50 12.25
N SER A 16 13.06 4.96 11.02
CA SER A 16 13.85 6.18 10.75
C SER A 16 13.11 7.50 10.98
N ILE A 17 11.81 7.47 11.33
CA ILE A 17 10.95 8.67 11.45
C ILE A 17 11.06 9.36 12.83
N ARG A 18 12.00 8.98 13.73
CA ARG A 18 12.15 9.62 15.06
C ARG A 18 13.48 10.34 15.24
N PRO A 19 13.52 11.53 15.88
CA PRO A 19 12.69 11.94 17.02
C PRO A 19 11.98 13.31 16.86
N GLU A 20 11.04 13.63 17.77
CA GLU A 20 10.29 14.91 17.95
C GLU A 20 8.80 14.92 17.57
N LEU A 21 7.95 14.00 18.07
CA LEU A 21 6.53 14.05 17.67
C LEU A 21 5.52 13.50 18.68
N GLN A 22 4.46 14.29 18.95
CA GLN A 22 3.22 13.88 19.64
C GLN A 22 2.35 12.88 18.83
N CYS A 23 2.80 12.47 17.63
CA CYS A 23 2.18 11.40 16.86
C CYS A 23 2.74 10.06 17.33
N GLU A 24 1.90 9.26 17.99
CA GLU A 24 2.24 7.88 18.36
C GLU A 24 2.50 6.99 17.12
N ASP A 25 3.28 5.92 17.31
CA ASP A 25 3.79 5.10 16.20
C ASP A 25 2.69 4.47 15.35
N PRO A 26 2.72 4.66 14.02
CA PRO A 26 1.75 4.04 13.13
C PRO A 26 2.10 2.55 12.92
N ALA A 27 1.07 1.71 12.99
CA ALA A 27 1.06 0.38 12.42
C ALA A 27 0.86 0.43 10.90
N HIS A 28 1.25 -0.64 10.22
CA HIS A 28 1.25 -0.74 8.77
C HIS A 28 0.66 -2.08 8.30
N THR A 29 -0.23 -2.00 7.32
CA THR A 29 -0.75 -3.16 6.58
C THR A 29 -0.39 -3.02 5.11
N ALA A 30 0.14 -4.07 4.50
CA ALA A 30 0.40 -4.13 3.07
C ALA A 30 -0.34 -5.27 2.36
N ARG A 31 -0.68 -5.03 1.10
CA ARG A 31 -1.20 -6.02 0.16
C ARG A 31 -0.51 -5.86 -1.20
N ILE A 32 -0.19 -7.00 -1.81
CA ILE A 32 0.35 -7.07 -3.17
C ILE A 32 -0.76 -7.55 -4.07
N ILE A 33 -0.95 -6.89 -5.21
CA ILE A 33 -1.92 -7.23 -6.23
C ILE A 33 -1.16 -7.62 -7.48
N SER A 34 -1.45 -8.80 -8.02
CA SER A 34 -0.82 -9.30 -9.24
C SER A 34 -1.07 -8.38 -10.45
N PRO A 35 -0.16 -8.38 -11.45
CA PRO A 35 -0.41 -7.72 -12.73
C PRO A 35 -1.62 -8.37 -13.43
N ALA A 36 -2.32 -7.61 -14.27
CA ALA A 36 -3.45 -8.15 -15.03
C ALA A 36 -3.01 -9.25 -16.01
N SER A 37 -1.80 -9.16 -16.56
CA SER A 37 -1.24 -10.14 -17.50
C SER A 37 -0.84 -11.46 -16.85
N ARG A 38 -0.78 -11.55 -15.52
CA ARG A 38 -0.50 -12.80 -14.82
C ARG A 38 -1.67 -13.77 -14.96
N THR A 39 -1.43 -14.89 -15.61
CA THR A 39 -2.41 -15.97 -15.82
C THR A 39 -2.12 -17.21 -14.99
N GLN A 40 -0.91 -17.38 -14.47
CA GLN A 40 -0.54 -18.57 -13.70
C GLN A 40 -0.39 -18.26 -12.21
N ASP A 41 -1.05 -19.07 -11.38
CA ASP A 41 -0.96 -18.99 -9.93
C ASP A 41 0.25 -19.79 -9.36
N PRO A 42 0.55 -19.69 -8.05
CA PRO A 42 1.66 -20.42 -7.44
C PRO A 42 1.53 -21.95 -7.44
N LEU A 43 0.32 -22.49 -7.66
CA LEU A 43 0.07 -23.93 -7.78
C LEU A 43 0.20 -24.41 -9.22
N GLY A 44 0.47 -23.50 -10.16
CA GLY A 44 0.62 -23.80 -11.57
C GLY A 44 -0.69 -23.81 -12.36
N LEU A 45 -1.82 -23.46 -11.75
CA LEU A 45 -3.11 -23.39 -12.43
C LEU A 45 -3.19 -22.16 -13.34
N ILE A 46 -3.82 -22.33 -14.49
CA ILE A 46 -4.00 -21.29 -15.50
C ILE A 46 -5.37 -20.64 -15.33
N HIS A 47 -5.37 -19.32 -15.25
CA HIS A 47 -6.52 -18.45 -15.06
C HIS A 47 -6.65 -17.47 -16.24
N PRO A 48 -7.87 -16.97 -16.53
CA PRO A 48 -8.05 -15.91 -17.51
C PRO A 48 -7.27 -14.64 -17.14
N VAL A 49 -6.89 -13.85 -18.16
CA VAL A 49 -6.26 -12.53 -17.96
C VAL A 49 -7.09 -11.68 -17.00
N GLY A 50 -6.43 -11.06 -16.02
CA GLY A 50 -7.04 -10.24 -14.97
C GLY A 50 -7.79 -11.01 -13.88
N ALA A 51 -7.93 -12.33 -13.94
CA ALA A 51 -8.60 -13.09 -12.90
C ALA A 51 -7.85 -13.04 -11.55
N LEU A 52 -6.53 -13.27 -11.58
CA LEU A 52 -5.69 -13.23 -10.38
C LEU A 52 -5.65 -11.83 -9.76
N GLN A 53 -5.46 -10.79 -10.57
CA GLN A 53 -5.52 -9.40 -10.11
C GLN A 53 -6.85 -9.06 -9.43
N ARG A 54 -7.99 -9.50 -10.01
CA ARG A 54 -9.31 -9.27 -9.41
C ARG A 54 -9.47 -10.01 -8.09
N GLN A 55 -9.00 -11.26 -8.00
CA GLN A 55 -9.03 -12.03 -6.77
C GLN A 55 -8.22 -11.37 -5.66
N ASP A 56 -6.98 -10.98 -5.97
CA ASP A 56 -6.09 -10.26 -5.04
C ASP A 56 -6.74 -8.95 -4.57
N LEU A 57 -7.36 -8.21 -5.49
CA LEU A 57 -8.05 -6.95 -5.17
C LEU A 57 -9.25 -7.18 -4.25
N ILE A 58 -10.08 -8.20 -4.51
CA ILE A 58 -11.21 -8.55 -3.64
C ILE A 58 -10.71 -8.87 -2.22
N GLN A 59 -9.65 -9.68 -2.10
CA GLN A 59 -9.07 -10.02 -0.80
C GLN A 59 -8.47 -8.80 -0.09
N ALA A 60 -7.82 -7.91 -0.82
CA ALA A 60 -7.30 -6.67 -0.26
C ALA A 60 -8.44 -5.75 0.24
N LEU A 61 -9.51 -5.60 -0.54
CA LEU A 61 -10.65 -4.76 -0.17
C LEU A 61 -11.42 -5.29 1.05
N GLN A 62 -11.29 -6.56 1.42
CA GLN A 62 -11.91 -7.09 2.65
C GLN A 62 -11.24 -6.56 3.92
N VAL A 63 -9.93 -6.26 3.87
CA VAL A 63 -9.14 -5.89 5.06
C VAL A 63 -8.68 -4.43 5.08
N LEU A 64 -8.82 -3.70 3.97
CA LEU A 64 -8.45 -2.30 3.86
C LEU A 64 -9.69 -1.39 3.93
N GLU A 65 -9.53 -0.20 4.51
CA GLU A 65 -10.65 0.73 4.76
C GLU A 65 -10.96 1.64 3.56
N HIS A 66 -9.93 2.15 2.87
CA HIS A 66 -10.07 3.07 1.74
C HIS A 66 -10.50 2.38 0.44
N ARG A 67 -11.54 1.53 0.50
CA ARG A 67 -11.97 0.62 -0.57
C ARG A 67 -12.30 1.33 -1.87
N ASN A 68 -13.09 2.40 -1.79
CA ASN A 68 -13.51 3.16 -2.97
C ASN A 68 -12.32 3.84 -3.66
N PHE A 69 -11.41 4.43 -2.87
CA PHE A 69 -10.18 5.02 -3.40
C PHE A 69 -9.33 3.96 -4.11
N ILE A 70 -9.08 2.82 -3.46
CA ILE A 70 -8.30 1.72 -4.03
C ILE A 70 -8.93 1.25 -5.36
N ALA A 71 -10.23 0.94 -5.36
CA ALA A 71 -10.92 0.47 -6.56
C ALA A 71 -10.87 1.49 -7.71
N GLN A 72 -10.99 2.79 -7.40
CA GLN A 72 -10.86 3.86 -8.40
C GLN A 72 -9.44 3.99 -8.96
N VAL A 73 -8.40 3.82 -8.13
CA VAL A 73 -7.01 3.85 -8.60
C VAL A 73 -6.73 2.71 -9.58
N PHE A 74 -7.19 1.49 -9.28
CA PHE A 74 -7.05 0.34 -10.19
C PHE A 74 -7.82 0.55 -11.50
N ARG A 75 -9.01 1.16 -11.44
CA ARG A 75 -9.77 1.47 -12.66
C ARG A 75 -9.08 2.53 -13.52
N ARG A 76 -8.59 3.62 -12.92
CA ARG A 76 -7.97 4.74 -13.66
C ARG A 76 -6.56 4.41 -14.16
N SER A 77 -5.85 3.50 -13.48
CA SER A 77 -4.46 3.14 -13.78
C SER A 77 -4.35 1.72 -14.35
N ALA A 78 -5.40 1.25 -15.04
CA ALA A 78 -5.49 -0.12 -15.55
C ALA A 78 -4.27 -0.47 -16.43
N ASP A 79 -3.86 0.45 -17.31
CA ASP A 79 -2.71 0.25 -18.19
C ASP A 79 -1.40 0.07 -17.40
N ARG A 80 -1.23 0.84 -16.33
CA ARG A 80 -0.04 0.74 -15.46
C ARG A 80 0.03 -0.62 -14.76
N PHE A 81 -1.13 -1.13 -14.30
CA PHE A 81 -1.22 -2.42 -13.62
C PHE A 81 -1.42 -3.60 -14.58
N ALA A 82 -1.37 -3.38 -15.90
CA ALA A 82 -1.46 -4.45 -16.87
C ALA A 82 -0.28 -5.43 -16.71
N ASN A 83 0.93 -4.88 -16.61
CA ASN A 83 2.18 -5.65 -16.54
C ASN A 83 3.02 -5.38 -15.28
N SER A 84 2.55 -4.49 -14.42
CA SER A 84 3.19 -4.23 -13.13
C SER A 84 2.34 -4.73 -11.99
N GLU A 85 3.00 -5.31 -10.98
CA GLU A 85 2.40 -5.51 -9.67
C GLU A 85 2.00 -4.16 -9.07
N ALA A 86 1.03 -4.19 -8.18
CA ALA A 86 0.68 -3.04 -7.35
C ALA A 86 0.86 -3.41 -5.88
N ARG A 87 1.35 -2.46 -5.08
CA ARG A 87 1.49 -2.61 -3.64
C ARG A 87 0.69 -1.53 -2.95
N ILE A 88 -0.24 -1.94 -2.11
CA ILE A 88 -1.12 -1.05 -1.34
C ILE A 88 -0.62 -1.04 0.09
N HIS A 89 -0.27 0.13 0.60
CA HIS A 89 0.22 0.35 1.96
C HIS A 89 -0.81 1.20 2.70
N GLN A 90 -1.25 0.74 3.87
CA GLN A 90 -2.19 1.45 4.73
C GLN A 90 -1.57 1.68 6.10
N PHE A 91 -1.50 2.95 6.49
CA PHE A 91 -0.92 3.39 7.76
C PHE A 91 -2.06 3.69 8.73
N HIS A 92 -2.03 3.07 9.89
CA HIS A 92 -3.09 3.19 10.88
C HIS A 92 -2.52 3.06 12.28
N ARG A 93 -3.38 3.18 13.28
CA ARG A 93 -3.10 2.83 14.66
C ARG A 93 -4.32 2.09 15.18
N ALA A 94 -4.09 0.91 15.75
CA ALA A 94 -5.10 0.15 16.46
C ALA A 94 -4.74 0.13 17.94
N SER A 95 -5.69 0.46 18.80
CA SER A 95 -5.69 0.17 20.23
C SER A 95 -6.91 -0.71 20.55
N ALA A 96 -7.02 -1.17 21.81
CA ALA A 96 -8.17 -1.97 22.24
C ALA A 96 -9.52 -1.27 21.97
N ASP A 97 -9.55 0.06 22.12
CA ASP A 97 -10.79 0.85 22.04
C ASP A 97 -10.89 1.77 20.81
N SER A 98 -9.85 1.83 19.98
CA SER A 98 -9.84 2.78 18.86
C SER A 98 -9.05 2.29 17.66
N PHE A 99 -9.56 2.65 16.48
CA PHE A 99 -8.83 2.52 15.23
C PHE A 99 -8.73 3.89 14.59
N VAL A 100 -7.50 4.31 14.29
CA VAL A 100 -7.21 5.58 13.63
C VAL A 100 -6.51 5.28 12.32
N LEU A 101 -7.15 5.61 11.21
CA LEU A 101 -6.55 5.55 9.89
C LEU A 101 -5.79 6.84 9.61
N TYR A 102 -4.56 6.74 9.10
CA TYR A 102 -3.77 7.90 8.68
C TYR A 102 -3.85 8.10 7.16
N GLY A 103 -3.76 7.03 6.38
CA GLY A 103 -3.82 7.13 4.93
C GLY A 103 -3.54 5.83 4.22
N THR A 104 -3.69 5.87 2.90
CA THR A 104 -3.35 4.77 2.00
C THR A 104 -2.47 5.28 0.87
N LEU A 105 -1.52 4.45 0.48
CA LEU A 105 -0.51 4.70 -0.51
C LEU A 105 -0.51 3.52 -1.48
N ILE A 106 -0.49 3.79 -2.78
CA ILE A 106 -0.42 2.76 -3.82
C ILE A 106 0.82 3.04 -4.65
N ILE A 107 1.68 2.04 -4.74
CA ILE A 107 2.89 2.04 -5.58
C ILE A 107 2.82 0.89 -6.57
N ASP A 108 3.59 0.99 -7.64
CA ASP A 108 3.75 -0.09 -8.60
C ASP A 108 4.94 -1.01 -8.26
N GLY A 109 5.21 -1.99 -9.14
CA GLY A 109 6.28 -2.98 -8.98
C GLY A 109 7.68 -2.38 -9.11
N THR A 110 7.78 -1.15 -9.63
CA THR A 110 9.02 -0.37 -9.75
C THR A 110 9.21 0.61 -8.60
N ASN A 111 8.44 0.47 -7.52
CA ASN A 111 8.42 1.38 -6.38
C ASN A 111 8.04 2.81 -6.75
N GLN A 112 7.37 3.05 -7.88
CA GLN A 112 6.91 4.40 -8.18
C GLN A 112 5.54 4.66 -7.55
N LEU A 113 5.37 5.87 -7.02
CA LEU A 113 4.09 6.34 -6.53
C LEU A 113 3.06 6.35 -7.67
N VAL A 114 1.93 5.66 -7.45
CA VAL A 114 0.78 5.69 -8.35
C VAL A 114 -0.24 6.71 -7.85
N ASP A 115 -0.69 6.54 -6.60
CA ASP A 115 -1.62 7.47 -5.96
C ASP A 115 -1.57 7.30 -4.44
N TYR A 116 -2.10 8.28 -3.71
CA TYR A 116 -2.26 8.22 -2.27
C TYR A 116 -3.46 9.03 -1.79
N CYS A 117 -3.98 8.67 -0.62
CA CYS A 117 -4.97 9.45 0.08
C CYS A 117 -4.60 9.60 1.56
N VAL A 118 -5.01 10.73 2.14
CA VAL A 118 -4.79 11.06 3.54
C VAL A 118 -6.14 11.12 4.23
N GLN A 119 -6.28 10.45 5.37
CA GLN A 119 -7.50 10.48 6.15
C GLN A 119 -7.75 11.90 6.67
N SER A 120 -8.92 12.44 6.35
CA SER A 120 -9.40 13.72 6.91
C SER A 120 -9.96 13.54 8.33
N GLY A 121 -9.91 14.60 9.14
CA GLY A 121 -10.56 14.64 10.44
C GLY A 121 -9.71 15.29 11.53
N LYS A 122 -10.00 14.97 12.79
CA LYS A 122 -9.39 15.59 13.98
C LYS A 122 -7.86 15.45 14.06
N ARG A 123 -7.27 14.47 13.36
CA ARG A 123 -5.82 14.21 13.34
C ARG A 123 -5.18 14.48 11.98
N LEU A 124 -5.79 15.33 11.15
CA LEU A 124 -5.34 15.60 9.77
C LEU A 124 -3.85 15.98 9.68
N ASP A 125 -3.34 16.81 10.59
CA ASP A 125 -1.93 17.20 10.56
C ASP A 125 -0.99 16.02 10.83
N CYS A 126 -1.38 15.13 11.75
CA CYS A 126 -0.64 13.89 12.01
C CYS A 126 -0.68 12.95 10.81
N SER A 127 -1.87 12.74 10.23
CA SER A 127 -2.05 11.96 9.00
C SER A 127 -1.19 12.49 7.85
N ARG A 128 -1.17 13.81 7.64
CA ARG A 128 -0.35 14.46 6.61
C ARG A 128 1.14 14.24 6.85
N ARG A 129 1.61 14.34 8.11
CA ARG A 129 3.03 14.13 8.44
C ARG A 129 3.46 12.69 8.18
N ILE A 130 2.70 11.71 8.65
CA ILE A 130 2.98 10.28 8.43
C ILE A 130 3.00 9.97 6.94
N MET A 131 1.98 10.41 6.20
CA MET A 131 1.90 10.16 4.76
C MET A 131 3.02 10.86 3.98
N ARG A 132 3.41 12.09 4.36
CA ARG A 132 4.56 12.78 3.75
C ARG A 132 5.86 12.02 3.98
N ALA A 133 6.10 11.52 5.19
CA ALA A 133 7.30 10.73 5.48
C ALA A 133 7.33 9.42 4.67
N ALA A 134 6.20 8.72 4.59
CA ALA A 134 6.06 7.49 3.80
C ALA A 134 6.18 7.71 2.28
N ILE A 135 5.77 8.87 1.77
CA ILE A 135 5.97 9.21 0.36
C ILE A 135 7.43 9.58 0.11
N ALA A 136 8.00 10.42 0.96
CA ALA A 136 9.40 10.85 0.85
C ALA A 136 10.34 9.64 0.81
N SER A 137 10.08 8.63 1.62
CA SER A 137 10.88 7.42 1.63
C SER A 137 10.89 6.64 0.33
N ILE A 138 9.78 6.64 -0.41
CA ILE A 138 9.71 5.99 -1.71
C ILE A 138 10.50 6.78 -2.76
N CYS A 139 10.51 8.10 -2.64
CA CYS A 139 11.18 8.97 -3.61
C CYS A 139 12.71 9.00 -3.46
N VAL A 140 13.27 8.66 -2.29
CA VAL A 140 14.72 8.71 -2.06
C VAL A 140 15.44 7.51 -2.70
N ASP A 141 14.78 6.37 -2.87
CA ASP A 141 15.36 5.16 -3.46
C ASP A 141 15.31 5.11 -5.01
N ALA A 142 14.85 6.18 -5.66
CA ALA A 142 14.79 6.27 -7.13
C ALA A 142 16.14 6.69 -7.78
N ILE A 143 17.24 6.74 -7.03
CA ILE A 143 18.58 7.07 -7.52
C ILE A 143 19.47 5.82 -7.44
N HIS A 144 19.35 4.93 -8.43
CA HIS A 144 20.38 3.95 -8.76
C HIS A 144 20.51 3.80 -10.27
#